data_AF-A0A9Q0N3R8-F1
#
_entry.id   AF-A0A9Q0N3R8-F1
#
_cell.length_a   1.000
_cell.length_b   1.000
_cell.length_c   1.000
_cell.angle_alpha   90.00
_cell.angle_beta   90.00
_cell.angle_gamma   90.00
#
_symmetry.space_group_name_H-M   'P 1'
#
loop_
_entity.id
_entity.type
_entity.pdbx_description
1 polymer ?
#
loop_
_entity_poly.entity_id
_entity_poly.type
_entity_poly.pdbx_seq_one_letter_code
_entity_poly.pdbx_strand_id
1 'polypeptide(L)'
;MVTPQSPEFIPSRVNSSPNFYSPYSVISGGLTPLKQSNTPILGSNNYSTTPNKGRSLLRGDSPLSSGDSPKQTPQSSPPPPASGVATGIHQENVGGTTYFYPTSANHASSQASTVGSEQALSSHSNSQSLNYPHPGHVYPGPASNVIGMQPRTQLSSAFFIPDEMRNDILTKNEISNLVDTNPNSDLEEIDNYHSLYPLETPLSHSKLILSSTYKATHNSTGIKYCLRRLHGFRLQSKKCLTVVDQWKRLQHSNVVQLKEVFTTKGFGDQSALVLVYDYHPGSQTLLAKYFTPTNENSGYTDPFQGDARPFSHKSNVQRIPNGPLLQETEIWAIIMQLTAGLRAIHQAGLACRTLDPTKIIITGKRVRFSFLGISDIVYFDPNQTNQMNAISNYQQEDLTSLGKLVLALACRCYQSVHEDKIQSSMQYVTRNYSSDLKNLILYLLTTTATRRCVTDLMPMIGARFYTQLDALQTQCDKQEDELAKELENGRLYRMLVKLGCINERPEFNLDATWSETGDRYMLKLFRDYLFHMITEDGRPWLDHAHILQCLNKLDAGTTEKVNLMSRDEQSVLVVTYAELKHCLEQSFAELTSNV
;
A
#
# COMPACT_ATOMS: atom_id res chain seq x y z
N MET A 1 47.45 5.04 56.19
CA MET A 1 46.36 4.22 55.61
C MET A 1 45.16 5.15 55.47
N VAL A 2 44.96 5.93 54.39
CA VAL A 2 44.78 5.56 52.95
C VAL A 2 43.59 4.59 52.87
N THR A 3 42.38 4.99 52.47
CA THR A 3 42.01 5.66 51.20
C THR A 3 40.78 6.59 51.29
N PRO A 4 40.64 7.57 50.37
CA PRO A 4 39.64 8.66 50.42
C PRO A 4 38.49 8.57 49.38
N GLN A 5 37.48 9.41 49.59
CA GLN A 5 36.40 9.80 48.67
C GLN A 5 36.92 10.38 47.34
N SER A 6 36.11 10.28 46.28
CA SER A 6 36.27 11.03 45.02
C SER A 6 35.04 11.91 44.76
N PRO A 7 35.20 13.22 44.44
CA PRO A 7 34.11 14.17 44.24
C PRO A 7 33.70 14.38 42.77
N GLU A 8 32.57 15.08 42.60
CA GLU A 8 31.94 15.56 41.35
C GLU A 8 32.88 16.24 40.34
N PHE A 9 32.51 16.15 39.06
CA PHE A 9 33.04 17.01 37.99
C PHE A 9 31.91 17.58 37.12
N ILE A 10 31.85 18.91 37.05
CA ILE A 10 31.01 19.74 36.19
C ILE A 10 31.91 20.35 35.11
N PRO A 11 31.50 20.38 33.83
CA PRO A 11 32.04 21.34 32.87
C PRO A 11 31.05 22.47 32.56
N SER A 12 31.54 23.68 32.75
CA SER A 12 30.95 24.98 32.44
C SER A 12 30.96 25.32 30.94
N ARG A 13 30.00 26.16 30.55
CA ARG A 13 29.79 26.74 29.20
C ARG A 13 30.95 27.62 28.75
N VAL A 14 31.21 27.64 27.43
CA VAL A 14 31.65 28.84 26.70
C VAL A 14 30.92 28.96 25.36
N ASN A 15 30.41 30.18 25.11
CA ASN A 15 29.75 30.71 23.93
C ASN A 15 30.54 30.59 22.63
N SER A 16 29.84 30.35 21.52
CA SER A 16 29.93 31.19 20.30
C SER A 16 28.93 30.74 19.23
N SER A 17 27.94 31.58 18.93
CA SER A 17 27.26 31.65 17.63
C SER A 17 28.11 32.53 16.68
N PRO A 18 27.93 32.48 15.34
CA PRO A 18 26.83 33.21 14.71
C PRO A 18 26.17 32.48 13.52
N ASN A 19 25.00 33.01 13.15
CA ASN A 19 24.04 32.58 12.15
C ASN A 19 24.42 32.92 10.68
N PHE A 20 23.57 32.38 9.80
CA PHE A 20 23.09 32.88 8.49
C PHE A 20 23.87 32.48 7.22
N TYR A 21 23.26 31.65 6.36
CA TYR A 21 22.46 32.09 5.20
C TYR A 21 21.65 30.91 4.60
N SER A 22 20.49 31.25 4.04
CA SER A 22 19.55 30.37 3.32
C SER A 22 19.51 30.76 1.81
N PRO A 23 18.85 29.98 0.92
CA PRO A 23 19.17 29.79 -0.51
C PRO A 23 18.32 30.59 -1.51
N TYR A 24 18.77 30.63 -2.78
CA TYR A 24 18.05 30.98 -4.04
C TYR A 24 18.93 30.51 -5.22
N SER A 25 18.55 30.25 -6.48
CA SER A 25 17.33 29.91 -7.23
C SER A 25 17.72 29.68 -8.71
N VAL A 26 16.93 28.88 -9.42
CA VAL A 26 16.69 28.67 -10.89
C VAL A 26 17.22 29.71 -11.91
N ILE A 27 17.68 29.26 -13.10
CA ILE A 27 17.26 29.65 -14.50
C ILE A 27 18.05 28.90 -15.61
N SER A 28 17.41 28.77 -16.78
CA SER A 28 17.61 27.96 -17.99
C SER A 28 18.74 28.28 -18.98
N GLY A 29 19.09 27.28 -19.82
CA GLY A 29 19.07 27.39 -21.30
C GLY A 29 20.39 27.43 -22.12
N GLY A 30 20.58 26.46 -23.05
CA GLY A 30 21.01 26.71 -24.44
C GLY A 30 22.46 26.42 -24.93
N LEU A 31 22.62 25.34 -25.72
CA LEU A 31 23.40 25.16 -26.99
C LEU A 31 24.96 25.25 -27.07
N THR A 32 25.60 24.06 -27.18
CA THR A 32 26.61 23.50 -28.17
C THR A 32 27.73 24.37 -28.85
N PRO A 33 28.72 23.77 -29.57
CA PRO A 33 29.64 22.64 -29.28
C PRO A 33 31.13 22.96 -29.66
N LEU A 34 32.13 22.14 -29.28
CA LEU A 34 33.44 22.10 -29.99
C LEU A 34 34.23 20.78 -29.86
N LYS A 35 34.67 20.34 -31.04
CA LYS A 35 35.53 19.24 -31.55
C LYS A 35 36.69 18.75 -30.64
N GLN A 36 36.91 17.43 -30.48
CA GLN A 36 37.58 16.42 -31.36
C GLN A 36 39.12 16.43 -31.30
N SER A 37 39.72 15.37 -30.72
CA SER A 37 40.99 14.78 -31.20
C SER A 37 41.25 13.36 -30.63
N ASN A 38 41.19 12.39 -31.55
CA ASN A 38 41.84 11.07 -31.63
C ASN A 38 43.33 11.08 -31.16
N THR A 39 44.06 10.05 -30.69
CA THR A 39 43.99 8.56 -30.62
C THR A 39 45.18 8.06 -29.70
N PRO A 40 45.78 6.83 -29.75
CA PRO A 40 45.64 5.79 -28.70
C PRO A 40 46.98 5.19 -28.17
N ILE A 41 47.11 4.73 -26.92
CA ILE A 41 48.24 3.84 -26.54
C ILE A 41 47.85 2.75 -25.51
N LEU A 42 48.07 1.51 -25.96
CA LEU A 42 48.46 0.24 -25.30
C LEU A 42 48.80 0.24 -23.79
N GLY A 43 48.46 -0.85 -23.08
CA GLY A 43 49.30 -1.34 -21.97
C GLY A 43 48.65 -2.12 -20.82
N SER A 44 48.57 -3.44 -21.00
CA SER A 44 48.87 -4.51 -20.03
C SER A 44 48.28 -4.55 -18.61
N ASN A 45 47.65 -5.69 -18.33
CA ASN A 45 47.39 -6.31 -17.03
C ASN A 45 48.60 -6.30 -16.08
N ASN A 46 48.33 -6.22 -14.77
CA ASN A 46 49.05 -7.02 -13.77
C ASN A 46 48.21 -7.27 -12.52
N TYR A 47 48.05 -8.57 -12.22
CA TYR A 47 47.56 -9.13 -10.97
C TYR A 47 48.59 -8.98 -9.86
N SER A 48 48.13 -8.85 -8.62
CA SER A 48 48.93 -9.09 -7.41
C SER A 48 48.24 -10.12 -6.52
N THR A 49 48.92 -11.25 -6.32
CA THR A 49 48.52 -12.40 -5.51
C THR A 49 49.36 -12.53 -4.23
N THR A 50 48.78 -13.25 -3.25
CA THR A 50 49.36 -14.07 -2.15
C THR A 50 49.51 -13.42 -0.75
N PRO A 51 49.57 -14.21 0.38
CA PRO A 51 49.70 -15.68 0.50
C PRO A 51 48.85 -16.43 1.58
N ASN A 52 48.40 -17.63 1.19
CA ASN A 52 48.71 -18.99 1.70
C ASN A 52 48.48 -19.47 3.16
N LYS A 53 47.85 -20.67 3.27
CA LYS A 53 48.04 -21.84 4.19
C LYS A 53 46.75 -22.67 4.17
N GLY A 54 46.64 -23.99 3.96
CA GLY A 54 47.56 -25.12 3.77
C GLY A 54 46.92 -26.38 4.39
N ARG A 55 46.69 -27.46 3.63
CA ARG A 55 46.89 -28.89 4.00
C ARG A 55 46.26 -29.86 2.99
N SER A 56 47.05 -30.86 2.61
CA SER A 56 46.75 -32.02 1.77
C SER A 56 46.22 -33.17 2.63
N LEU A 57 45.45 -34.11 2.05
CA LEU A 57 45.54 -35.57 2.23
C LEU A 57 44.65 -36.35 1.22
N LEU A 58 45.31 -37.04 0.28
CA LEU A 58 45.10 -38.41 -0.25
C LEU A 58 43.72 -38.99 -0.68
N ARG A 59 43.67 -39.35 -1.98
CA ARG A 59 43.38 -40.68 -2.58
C ARG A 59 41.93 -41.26 -2.59
N GLY A 60 41.45 -41.62 -3.79
CA GLY A 60 40.51 -42.74 -3.99
C GLY A 60 39.49 -42.57 -5.15
N ASP A 61 39.81 -43.16 -6.30
CA ASP A 61 38.93 -43.88 -7.26
C ASP A 61 37.65 -43.25 -7.86
N SER A 62 37.59 -43.24 -9.19
CA SER A 62 36.37 -43.10 -10.02
C SER A 62 35.59 -44.45 -10.06
N PRO A 63 34.28 -44.49 -10.43
CA PRO A 63 33.88 -44.39 -11.85
C PRO A 63 32.50 -43.74 -12.13
N LEU A 64 32.21 -43.65 -13.44
CA LEU A 64 31.05 -43.11 -14.16
C LEU A 64 29.66 -43.57 -13.66
N SER A 65 28.62 -42.75 -13.88
CA SER A 65 27.38 -43.16 -14.62
C SER A 65 26.36 -42.01 -14.79
N SER A 66 25.93 -41.83 -16.04
CA SER A 66 24.58 -41.53 -16.56
C SER A 66 23.71 -40.41 -15.96
N GLY A 67 23.43 -39.41 -16.80
CA GLY A 67 22.26 -38.55 -16.68
C GLY A 67 20.97 -39.29 -17.01
N ASP A 68 19.86 -38.81 -16.44
CA ASP A 68 18.53 -39.30 -16.72
C ASP A 68 17.60 -38.13 -17.06
N SER A 69 16.95 -38.25 -18.21
CA SER A 69 15.85 -37.41 -18.69
C SER A 69 14.76 -38.39 -19.11
N PRO A 70 13.48 -38.22 -18.73
CA PRO A 70 12.49 -39.24 -19.01
C PRO A 70 12.21 -39.35 -20.51
N LYS A 71 12.21 -40.58 -21.03
CA LYS A 71 11.72 -40.95 -22.36
C LYS A 71 10.54 -41.92 -22.23
N GLN A 72 9.53 -41.72 -23.06
CA GLN A 72 8.32 -42.54 -23.20
C GLN A 72 8.54 -43.75 -24.13
N THR A 73 7.84 -44.88 -23.88
CA THR A 73 7.34 -45.89 -24.87
C THR A 73 6.55 -47.04 -24.16
N PRO A 74 5.76 -47.88 -24.88
CA PRO A 74 4.43 -48.38 -24.43
C PRO A 74 4.32 -49.89 -24.14
N GLN A 75 3.29 -50.33 -23.37
CA GLN A 75 2.43 -51.53 -23.66
C GLN A 75 1.34 -51.86 -22.60
N SER A 76 0.35 -52.64 -23.04
CA SER A 76 -1.00 -52.95 -22.50
C SER A 76 -1.13 -54.15 -21.52
N SER A 77 -2.21 -54.14 -20.68
CA SER A 77 -2.59 -54.94 -19.48
C SER A 77 -3.00 -56.43 -19.68
N PRO A 78 -3.21 -57.31 -18.63
CA PRO A 78 -4.43 -57.35 -17.74
C PRO A 78 -4.22 -57.84 -16.23
N PRO A 79 -5.28 -58.00 -15.35
CA PRO A 79 -5.27 -57.71 -13.88
C PRO A 79 -5.38 -58.92 -12.85
N PRO A 80 -5.86 -58.79 -11.56
CA PRO A 80 -5.12 -58.71 -10.28
C PRO A 80 -5.39 -59.89 -9.27
N PRO A 81 -4.97 -59.83 -7.97
CA PRO A 81 -5.95 -59.54 -6.89
C PRO A 81 -5.44 -58.74 -5.64
N ALA A 82 -6.40 -58.43 -4.77
CA ALA A 82 -6.52 -57.37 -3.74
C ALA A 82 -5.82 -57.56 -2.37
N SER A 83 -5.67 -56.46 -1.58
CA SER A 83 -6.05 -56.31 -0.14
C SER A 83 -5.63 -54.97 0.53
N GLY A 84 -6.61 -54.22 1.10
CA GLY A 84 -6.63 -53.36 2.34
C GLY A 84 -5.64 -52.17 2.49
N VAL A 85 -5.95 -50.97 3.03
CA VAL A 85 -6.93 -50.47 4.02
C VAL A 85 -7.10 -48.95 3.81
N ALA A 86 -8.32 -48.41 3.91
CA ALA A 86 -8.64 -46.98 3.73
C ALA A 86 -8.81 -46.23 5.06
N THR A 87 -8.20 -45.06 5.20
CA THR A 87 -8.55 -44.04 6.20
C THR A 87 -9.46 -43.00 5.52
N GLY A 88 -10.68 -42.85 6.05
CA GLY A 88 -11.78 -42.13 5.37
C GLY A 88 -11.69 -40.60 5.47
N ILE A 89 -11.63 -39.95 4.32
CA ILE A 89 -11.97 -38.53 4.12
C ILE A 89 -13.30 -38.51 3.36
N HIS A 90 -14.30 -37.78 3.86
CA HIS A 90 -15.58 -37.62 3.14
C HIS A 90 -15.43 -36.51 2.09
N GLN A 91 -15.63 -36.88 0.82
CA GLN A 91 -15.52 -35.99 -0.34
C GLN A 91 -16.91 -35.73 -0.92
N GLU A 92 -17.27 -34.46 -1.10
CA GLU A 92 -18.52 -34.05 -1.75
C GLU A 92 -18.23 -32.98 -2.82
N ASN A 93 -18.90 -33.07 -3.98
CA ASN A 93 -18.68 -32.17 -5.11
C ASN A 93 -19.99 -31.48 -5.47
N VAL A 94 -20.02 -30.14 -5.36
CA VAL A 94 -21.19 -29.32 -5.65
C VAL A 94 -20.76 -28.16 -6.53
N GLY A 95 -21.41 -27.99 -7.69
CA GLY A 95 -21.16 -26.86 -8.59
C GLY A 95 -19.75 -26.81 -9.21
N GLY A 96 -19.06 -27.95 -9.33
CA GLY A 96 -17.71 -28.03 -9.90
C GLY A 96 -16.59 -27.77 -8.89
N THR A 97 -16.90 -27.62 -7.60
CA THR A 97 -15.92 -27.49 -6.52
C THR A 97 -16.04 -28.67 -5.55
N THR A 98 -14.89 -29.27 -5.20
CA THR A 98 -14.82 -30.43 -4.29
C THR A 98 -14.43 -29.99 -2.88
N TYR A 99 -15.21 -30.41 -1.88
CA TYR A 99 -14.97 -30.16 -0.46
C TYR A 99 -14.54 -31.44 0.25
N PHE A 100 -13.60 -31.30 1.21
CA PHE A 100 -13.11 -32.40 2.04
C PHE A 100 -13.45 -32.13 3.51
N TYR A 101 -14.16 -33.07 4.14
CA TYR A 101 -14.52 -32.99 5.56
C TYR A 101 -13.73 -34.04 6.36
N PRO A 102 -12.97 -33.66 7.39
CA PRO A 102 -12.41 -34.61 8.34
C PRO A 102 -13.50 -35.10 9.30
N THR A 103 -13.70 -36.41 9.38
CA THR A 103 -14.68 -37.01 10.31
C THR A 103 -14.08 -37.07 11.71
N SER A 104 -14.57 -36.24 12.62
CA SER A 104 -14.10 -36.17 14.01
C SER A 104 -14.63 -37.35 14.86
N ALA A 105 -13.75 -38.04 15.59
CA ALA A 105 -14.12 -38.85 16.76
C ALA A 105 -13.09 -38.71 17.89
N ASN A 106 -13.60 -38.68 19.12
CA ASN A 106 -13.01 -38.22 20.38
C ASN A 106 -11.80 -38.98 20.96
N HIS A 107 -10.96 -38.21 21.67
CA HIS A 107 -10.06 -38.49 22.81
C HIS A 107 -9.74 -39.93 23.28
N ALA A 108 -8.44 -40.27 23.33
CA ALA A 108 -7.78 -40.83 24.52
C ALA A 108 -6.24 -40.73 24.43
N SER A 109 -5.61 -40.57 25.59
CA SER A 109 -4.20 -40.28 25.91
C SER A 109 -3.21 -41.45 25.72
N SER A 110 -1.98 -41.16 25.29
CA SER A 110 -0.74 -41.78 25.83
C SER A 110 0.54 -41.05 25.37
N GLN A 111 1.53 -41.10 26.25
CA GLN A 111 2.82 -40.40 26.22
C GLN A 111 3.81 -41.01 25.20
N ALA A 112 4.70 -40.16 24.65
CA ALA A 112 6.16 -40.22 24.80
C ALA A 112 6.97 -39.94 23.51
N SER A 113 8.09 -39.25 23.73
CA SER A 113 9.34 -39.28 22.95
C SER A 113 9.50 -38.27 21.81
N THR A 114 9.96 -37.08 22.20
CA THR A 114 10.80 -36.19 21.39
C THR A 114 12.08 -36.90 20.93
N VAL A 115 12.22 -37.12 19.63
CA VAL A 115 13.51 -37.19 18.93
C VAL A 115 13.36 -36.38 17.65
N GLY A 116 14.11 -35.28 17.58
CA GLY A 116 14.08 -34.37 16.45
C GLY A 116 14.81 -34.94 15.25
N SER A 117 14.19 -34.80 14.08
CA SER A 117 14.84 -34.70 12.78
C SER A 117 13.77 -34.34 11.73
N GLU A 118 13.35 -33.07 11.70
CA GLU A 118 12.60 -32.55 10.55
C GLU A 118 13.58 -31.81 9.64
N GLN A 119 14.03 -32.53 8.62
CA GLN A 119 14.66 -31.97 7.44
C GLN A 119 13.61 -31.10 6.73
N ALA A 120 13.70 -29.79 6.95
CA ALA A 120 13.09 -28.83 6.05
C ALA A 120 13.72 -29.03 4.67
N LEU A 121 12.94 -29.49 3.68
CA LEU A 121 13.30 -29.39 2.27
C LEU A 121 13.39 -27.91 1.91
N SER A 122 14.55 -27.32 2.17
CA SER A 122 14.99 -26.12 1.49
C SER A 122 15.38 -26.55 0.09
N SER A 123 14.53 -26.24 -0.89
CA SER A 123 14.90 -26.26 -2.30
C SER A 123 16.03 -25.24 -2.49
N HIS A 124 17.26 -25.68 -2.28
CA HIS A 124 18.45 -25.00 -2.75
C HIS A 124 18.42 -25.04 -4.27
N SER A 125 17.78 -24.05 -4.89
CA SER A 125 18.14 -23.71 -6.26
C SER A 125 19.61 -23.29 -6.22
N ASN A 126 20.46 -24.12 -6.83
CA ASN A 126 21.85 -23.82 -7.03
C ASN A 126 21.91 -22.50 -7.82
N SER A 127 22.19 -21.38 -7.14
CA SER A 127 22.42 -20.09 -7.77
C SER A 127 23.78 -20.13 -8.44
N GLN A 128 23.84 -20.81 -9.59
CA GLN A 128 24.89 -20.53 -10.54
C GLN A 128 24.70 -19.08 -10.97
N SER A 129 25.65 -18.23 -10.60
CA SER A 129 25.73 -16.86 -11.08
C SER A 129 25.94 -16.90 -12.59
N LEU A 130 24.85 -16.91 -13.36
CA LEU A 130 24.93 -16.65 -14.79
C LEU A 130 25.26 -15.18 -14.98
N ASN A 131 26.51 -14.91 -15.31
CA ASN A 131 26.95 -13.61 -15.83
C ASN A 131 26.34 -13.45 -17.23
N TYR A 132 25.20 -12.76 -17.32
CA TYR A 132 24.59 -12.41 -18.60
C TYR A 132 25.32 -11.20 -19.21
N PRO A 133 25.87 -11.27 -20.44
CA PRO A 133 26.46 -10.13 -21.14
C PRO A 133 25.41 -9.18 -21.75
N HIS A 134 24.14 -9.36 -21.42
CA HIS A 134 23.03 -8.48 -21.82
C HIS A 134 22.35 -7.93 -20.58
N PRO A 135 22.03 -6.63 -20.51
CA PRO A 135 21.25 -6.07 -19.41
C PRO A 135 19.86 -6.71 -19.41
N GLY A 136 19.70 -7.77 -18.62
CA GLY A 136 18.44 -8.50 -18.52
C GLY A 136 17.44 -7.68 -17.71
N HIS A 137 16.27 -7.42 -18.28
CA HIS A 137 15.16 -6.76 -17.59
C HIS A 137 14.29 -7.74 -16.78
N VAL A 138 14.71 -8.99 -16.54
CA VAL A 138 13.89 -10.00 -15.84
C VAL A 138 13.84 -9.69 -14.35
N TYR A 139 12.67 -9.81 -13.73
CA TYR A 139 12.54 -9.61 -12.30
C TYR A 139 13.35 -10.68 -11.55
N PRO A 140 14.26 -10.31 -10.63
CA PRO A 140 15.09 -11.27 -9.92
C PRO A 140 14.34 -12.02 -8.79
N GLY A 141 13.04 -11.75 -8.60
CA GLY A 141 12.28 -12.20 -7.44
C GLY A 141 12.27 -11.15 -6.32
N PRO A 142 11.49 -11.38 -5.25
CA PRO A 142 11.36 -10.43 -4.16
C PRO A 142 12.68 -10.16 -3.46
N ALA A 143 12.89 -8.91 -3.06
CA ALA A 143 14.12 -8.51 -2.38
C ALA A 143 14.26 -9.27 -1.05
N SER A 144 15.49 -9.63 -0.66
CA SER A 144 15.73 -10.50 0.51
C SER A 144 15.23 -9.91 1.83
N ASN A 145 15.21 -8.58 1.95
CA ASN A 145 14.62 -7.83 3.06
C ASN A 145 13.08 -7.89 3.11
N VAL A 146 12.42 -8.21 1.99
CA VAL A 146 10.95 -8.29 1.87
C VAL A 146 10.43 -9.71 2.11
N ILE A 147 11.22 -10.75 1.84
CA ILE A 147 10.83 -12.17 1.98
C ILE A 147 10.39 -12.50 3.42
N GLY A 148 11.09 -11.99 4.43
CA GLY A 148 10.73 -12.20 5.84
C GLY A 148 9.47 -11.46 6.29
N MET A 149 8.92 -10.58 5.45
CA MET A 149 7.76 -9.75 5.75
C MET A 149 6.44 -10.30 5.20
N GLN A 150 6.51 -11.30 4.33
CA GLN A 150 5.34 -11.95 3.74
C GLN A 150 4.97 -13.20 4.55
N PRO A 151 3.68 -13.48 4.78
CA PRO A 151 3.24 -14.75 5.35
C PRO A 151 3.73 -15.91 4.48
N ARG A 152 4.20 -16.98 5.12
CA ARG A 152 4.76 -18.17 4.47
C ARG A 152 3.64 -19.00 3.83
N THR A 153 3.00 -18.50 2.78
CA THR A 153 1.84 -19.17 2.14
C THR A 153 1.82 -19.01 0.62
N GLN A 154 1.75 -20.18 -0.05
CA GLN A 154 1.39 -20.45 -1.46
C GLN A 154 2.21 -19.76 -2.56
N LEU A 155 2.67 -20.55 -3.54
CA LEU A 155 3.42 -20.11 -4.73
C LEU A 155 2.73 -18.96 -5.50
N SER A 156 1.40 -18.85 -5.41
CA SER A 156 0.63 -17.77 -6.03
C SER A 156 0.94 -16.38 -5.47
N SER A 157 1.29 -16.26 -4.17
CA SER A 157 1.68 -14.98 -3.54
C SER A 157 3.08 -14.50 -3.96
N ALA A 158 3.88 -15.37 -4.57
CA ALA A 158 5.21 -15.02 -5.05
C ALA A 158 5.16 -14.24 -6.38
N PHE A 159 4.16 -14.52 -7.23
CA PHE A 159 4.05 -13.96 -8.58
C PHE A 159 3.02 -12.84 -8.72
N PHE A 160 2.03 -12.83 -7.84
CA PHE A 160 0.92 -11.87 -7.90
C PHE A 160 0.81 -11.07 -6.62
N ILE A 161 0.22 -9.88 -6.74
CA ILE A 161 -0.11 -9.03 -5.61
C ILE A 161 -0.89 -9.79 -4.53
N PRO A 162 -0.58 -9.62 -3.23
CA PRO A 162 -1.30 -10.28 -2.14
C PRO A 162 -2.79 -9.94 -2.11
N ASP A 163 -3.62 -10.91 -1.71
CA ASP A 163 -5.09 -10.78 -1.70
C ASP A 163 -5.59 -9.60 -0.85
N GLU A 164 -4.96 -9.32 0.30
CA GLU A 164 -5.30 -8.19 1.15
C GLU A 164 -5.13 -6.85 0.41
N MET A 165 -3.98 -6.68 -0.26
CA MET A 165 -3.70 -5.48 -1.03
C MET A 165 -4.61 -5.37 -2.25
N ARG A 166 -4.88 -6.49 -2.93
CA ARG A 166 -5.81 -6.55 -4.06
C ARG A 166 -7.21 -6.11 -3.63
N ASN A 167 -7.73 -6.67 -2.55
CA ASN A 167 -9.06 -6.37 -2.04
C ASN A 167 -9.18 -4.91 -1.58
N ASP A 168 -8.15 -4.35 -0.94
CA ASP A 168 -8.13 -2.93 -0.57
C ASP A 168 -8.17 -2.00 -1.81
N ILE A 169 -7.40 -2.33 -2.86
CA ILE A 169 -7.41 -1.57 -4.12
C ILE A 169 -8.77 -1.69 -4.82
N LEU A 170 -9.33 -2.91 -4.94
CA LEU A 170 -10.63 -3.14 -5.58
C LEU A 170 -11.76 -2.42 -4.85
N THR A 171 -11.77 -2.48 -3.50
CA THR A 171 -12.75 -1.77 -2.68
C THR A 171 -12.66 -0.25 -2.88
N LYS A 172 -11.44 0.30 -2.95
CA LYS A 172 -11.24 1.74 -3.23
C LYS A 172 -11.70 2.13 -4.63
N ASN A 173 -11.48 1.27 -5.62
CA ASN A 173 -11.94 1.48 -6.99
C ASN A 173 -13.47 1.46 -7.07
N GLU A 174 -14.10 0.49 -6.41
CA GLU A 174 -15.55 0.40 -6.30
C GLU A 174 -16.14 1.67 -5.68
N ILE A 175 -15.65 2.07 -4.49
CA ILE A 175 -16.07 3.31 -3.81
C ILE A 175 -15.89 4.54 -4.71
N SER A 176 -14.75 4.63 -5.41
CA SER A 176 -14.48 5.74 -6.31
C SER A 176 -15.42 5.78 -7.50
N ASN A 177 -15.89 4.62 -7.96
CA ASN A 177 -16.76 4.46 -9.12
C ASN A 177 -18.26 4.48 -8.77
N LEU A 178 -18.63 4.55 -7.48
CA LEU A 178 -20.04 4.71 -7.08
C LEU A 178 -20.67 5.91 -7.77
N VAL A 179 -21.81 5.71 -8.42
CA VAL A 179 -22.61 6.79 -9.03
C VAL A 179 -23.92 6.85 -8.27
N ASP A 180 -24.46 8.05 -8.10
CA ASP A 180 -25.79 8.19 -7.51
C ASP A 180 -26.80 7.62 -8.51
N THR A 181 -27.45 6.53 -8.14
CA THR A 181 -28.47 5.86 -8.97
C THR A 181 -29.86 6.39 -8.68
N ASN A 182 -29.99 7.37 -7.78
CA ASN A 182 -31.28 7.95 -7.42
C ASN A 182 -31.86 8.77 -8.59
N PRO A 183 -32.97 8.34 -9.21
CA PRO A 183 -33.57 9.03 -10.34
C PRO A 183 -34.21 10.39 -9.97
N ASN A 184 -34.32 10.71 -8.67
CA ASN A 184 -34.86 11.97 -8.17
C ASN A 184 -33.77 13.02 -7.82
N SER A 185 -32.50 12.74 -8.16
CA SER A 185 -31.40 13.67 -7.92
C SER A 185 -31.28 14.64 -9.10
N ASP A 186 -31.93 15.80 -9.03
CA ASP A 186 -31.88 16.85 -10.07
C ASP A 186 -30.49 17.54 -10.21
N LEU A 187 -29.47 17.02 -9.51
CA LEU A 187 -28.11 17.58 -9.49
C LEU A 187 -27.24 16.93 -10.56
N GLU A 188 -27.53 17.18 -11.83
CA GLU A 188 -26.76 16.61 -12.95
C GLU A 188 -25.33 17.20 -13.03
N GLU A 189 -25.20 18.52 -12.94
CA GLU A 189 -23.94 19.23 -13.11
C GLU A 189 -23.89 20.54 -12.31
N ILE A 190 -22.73 20.83 -11.71
CA ILE A 190 -22.48 22.03 -10.93
C ILE A 190 -21.13 22.62 -11.33
N ASP A 191 -21.19 23.74 -12.04
CA ASP A 191 -20.00 24.37 -12.61
C ASP A 191 -19.25 23.35 -13.50
N ASN A 192 -17.95 23.11 -13.29
CA ASN A 192 -17.17 22.13 -14.05
C ASN A 192 -17.22 20.69 -13.48
N TYR A 193 -18.24 20.34 -12.70
CA TYR A 193 -18.33 19.07 -12.00
C TYR A 193 -19.66 18.34 -12.25
N HIS A 194 -19.56 17.05 -12.60
CA HIS A 194 -20.71 16.17 -12.84
C HIS A 194 -20.67 14.93 -11.93
N SER A 195 -21.70 14.09 -12.02
CA SER A 195 -21.83 12.82 -11.27
C SER A 195 -21.62 12.98 -9.77
N LEU A 196 -22.36 13.94 -9.18
CA LEU A 196 -22.31 14.19 -7.76
C LEU A 196 -22.85 12.98 -6.98
N TYR A 197 -22.11 12.53 -5.98
CA TYR A 197 -22.49 11.45 -5.09
C TYR A 197 -22.37 11.91 -3.64
N PRO A 198 -23.46 11.92 -2.84
CA PRO A 198 -23.42 12.37 -1.45
C PRO A 198 -22.57 11.43 -0.59
N LEU A 199 -21.62 11.99 0.16
CA LEU A 199 -20.71 11.22 1.04
C LEU A 199 -21.20 11.12 2.49
N GLU A 200 -22.17 11.94 2.87
CA GLU A 200 -22.76 11.95 4.20
C GLU A 200 -24.21 11.48 4.12
N THR A 201 -24.59 10.54 4.98
CA THR A 201 -26.01 10.18 5.15
C THR A 201 -26.72 11.39 5.78
N PRO A 202 -27.84 11.88 5.21
CA PRO A 202 -28.59 12.95 5.82
C PRO A 202 -29.04 12.49 7.21
N LEU A 203 -28.52 13.13 8.26
CA LEU A 203 -28.99 12.89 9.63
C LEU A 203 -30.47 13.29 9.68
N SER A 204 -31.37 12.31 9.75
CA SER A 204 -32.83 12.49 9.62
C SER A 204 -33.48 13.51 10.57
N HIS A 205 -32.77 14.11 11.54
CA HIS A 205 -33.39 14.90 12.61
C HIS A 205 -32.75 16.27 12.91
N SER A 206 -31.82 16.79 12.09
CA SER A 206 -31.33 18.18 12.26
C SER A 206 -31.84 19.09 11.16
N LYS A 207 -32.77 20.00 11.48
CA LYS A 207 -33.25 21.07 10.58
C LYS A 207 -32.18 22.13 10.24
N LEU A 208 -30.92 21.92 10.62
CA LEU A 208 -29.82 22.86 10.47
C LEU A 208 -28.57 22.20 9.84
N ILE A 209 -28.73 21.44 8.76
CA ILE A 209 -27.58 20.98 7.97
C ILE A 209 -26.97 22.20 7.27
N LEU A 210 -25.96 22.80 7.90
CA LEU A 210 -25.25 23.99 7.38
C LEU A 210 -24.30 23.65 6.22
N SER A 211 -23.96 22.38 6.05
CA SER A 211 -23.04 21.94 5.00
C SER A 211 -23.29 20.50 4.57
N SER A 212 -23.03 20.19 3.30
CA SER A 212 -23.10 18.85 2.71
C SER A 212 -21.81 18.53 1.96
N THR A 213 -21.50 17.24 1.81
CA THR A 213 -20.29 16.77 1.13
C THR A 213 -20.65 15.83 0.00
N TYR A 214 -20.04 16.06 -1.17
CA TYR A 214 -20.23 15.25 -2.36
C TYR A 214 -18.88 14.80 -2.92
N LYS A 215 -18.84 13.61 -3.51
CA LYS A 215 -17.84 13.26 -4.51
C LYS A 215 -18.34 13.77 -5.85
N ALA A 216 -17.49 14.38 -6.66
CA ALA A 216 -17.84 14.76 -8.03
C ALA A 216 -16.67 14.50 -8.99
N THR A 217 -16.96 14.39 -10.28
CA THR A 217 -15.97 14.20 -11.34
C THR A 217 -15.82 15.49 -12.13
N HIS A 218 -14.59 15.94 -12.34
CA HIS A 218 -14.32 17.13 -13.12
C HIS A 218 -14.46 16.89 -14.62
N ASN A 219 -15.19 17.76 -15.32
CA ASN A 219 -15.63 17.54 -16.71
C ASN A 219 -14.49 17.31 -17.70
N SER A 220 -13.39 18.05 -17.60
CA SER A 220 -12.32 18.00 -18.61
C SER A 220 -11.19 17.04 -18.26
N THR A 221 -10.99 16.72 -16.98
CA THR A 221 -9.87 15.87 -16.54
C THR A 221 -10.31 14.47 -16.13
N GLY A 222 -11.60 14.25 -15.86
CA GLY A 222 -12.11 13.00 -15.30
C GLY A 222 -11.63 12.71 -13.87
N ILE A 223 -10.91 13.65 -13.24
CA ILE A 223 -10.40 13.48 -11.87
C ILE A 223 -11.54 13.67 -10.88
N LYS A 224 -11.58 12.81 -9.86
CA LYS A 224 -12.59 12.85 -8.80
C LYS A 224 -12.15 13.75 -7.66
N TYR A 225 -13.06 14.59 -7.18
CA TYR A 225 -12.84 15.55 -6.10
C TYR A 225 -13.91 15.43 -5.01
N CYS A 226 -13.59 15.97 -3.83
CA CYS A 226 -14.50 16.11 -2.71
C CYS A 226 -15.01 17.56 -2.64
N LEU A 227 -16.30 17.77 -2.87
CA LEU A 227 -16.96 19.07 -2.83
C LEU A 227 -17.64 19.23 -1.48
N ARG A 228 -17.19 20.22 -0.69
CA ARG A 228 -17.86 20.64 0.54
C ARG A 228 -18.70 21.88 0.23
N ARG A 229 -20.01 21.72 0.28
CA ARG A 229 -20.99 22.79 0.10
C ARG A 229 -21.37 23.40 1.44
N LEU A 230 -21.41 24.72 1.53
CA LEU A 230 -22.02 25.48 2.62
C LEU A 230 -23.35 26.06 2.14
N HIS A 231 -24.44 25.70 2.80
CA HIS A 231 -25.80 26.09 2.40
C HIS A 231 -26.10 27.55 2.75
N GLY A 232 -26.72 28.29 1.83
CA GLY A 232 -27.14 29.68 2.05
C GLY A 232 -26.00 30.66 2.37
N PHE A 233 -24.75 30.32 2.04
CA PHE A 233 -23.60 31.15 2.34
C PHE A 233 -23.38 32.22 1.27
N ARG A 234 -23.47 33.50 1.69
CA ARG A 234 -23.13 34.65 0.84
C ARG A 234 -21.76 35.20 1.21
N LEU A 235 -20.84 35.15 0.26
CA LEU A 235 -19.49 35.73 0.42
C LEU A 235 -19.58 37.24 0.66
N GLN A 236 -19.11 37.71 1.82
CA GLN A 236 -19.20 39.12 2.22
C GLN A 236 -18.10 39.98 1.61
N SER A 237 -16.88 39.45 1.50
CA SER A 237 -15.71 40.20 1.01
C SER A 237 -14.82 39.32 0.15
N LYS A 238 -14.44 39.83 -1.03
CA LYS A 238 -13.46 39.15 -1.90
C LYS A 238 -12.04 39.18 -1.34
N LYS A 239 -11.76 39.96 -0.30
CA LYS A 239 -10.43 39.98 0.35
C LYS A 239 -10.07 38.62 0.98
N CYS A 240 -11.05 37.77 1.31
CA CYS A 240 -10.77 36.43 1.81
C CYS A 240 -10.10 35.52 0.77
N LEU A 241 -10.20 35.85 -0.53
CA LEU A 241 -9.58 35.06 -1.60
C LEU A 241 -8.05 35.00 -1.47
N THR A 242 -7.42 36.01 -0.87
CA THR A 242 -5.98 35.96 -0.57
C THR A 242 -5.64 34.82 0.40
N VAL A 243 -6.51 34.54 1.37
CA VAL A 243 -6.33 33.41 2.30
C VAL A 243 -6.65 32.08 1.60
N VAL A 244 -7.64 32.06 0.71
CA VAL A 244 -7.94 30.89 -0.14
C VAL A 244 -6.72 30.52 -1.01
N ASP A 245 -6.05 31.49 -1.61
CA ASP A 245 -4.85 31.25 -2.41
C ASP A 245 -3.69 30.72 -1.56
N GLN A 246 -3.57 31.15 -0.30
CA GLN A 246 -2.60 30.56 0.63
C GLN A 246 -2.91 29.08 0.91
N TRP A 247 -4.17 28.74 1.16
CA TRP A 247 -4.62 27.35 1.36
C TRP A 247 -4.42 26.49 0.10
N LYS A 248 -4.66 27.02 -1.09
CA LYS A 248 -4.44 26.30 -2.37
C LYS A 248 -2.97 25.94 -2.60
N ARG A 249 -2.06 26.82 -2.18
CA ARG A 249 -0.60 26.61 -2.29
C ARG A 249 -0.05 25.63 -1.25
N LEU A 250 -0.72 25.47 -0.11
CA LEU A 250 -0.27 24.56 0.94
C LEU A 250 -0.43 23.09 0.50
N GLN A 251 0.70 22.41 0.33
CA GLN A 251 0.75 20.98 0.00
C GLN A 251 1.46 20.22 1.12
N HIS A 252 0.77 19.22 1.69
CA HIS A 252 1.34 18.39 2.73
C HIS A 252 0.64 17.03 2.80
N SER A 253 1.38 15.95 3.06
CA SER A 253 0.84 14.57 3.10
C SER A 253 -0.31 14.37 4.10
N ASN A 254 -0.32 15.16 5.18
CA ASN A 254 -1.32 15.12 6.25
C ASN A 254 -2.41 16.21 6.13
N VAL A 255 -2.50 16.91 5.00
CA VAL A 255 -3.54 17.92 4.74
C VAL A 255 -4.25 17.56 3.44
N VAL A 256 -5.59 17.49 3.48
CA VAL A 256 -6.37 17.36 2.25
C VAL A 256 -6.32 18.71 1.52
N GLN A 257 -5.71 18.74 0.34
CA GLN A 257 -5.43 19.99 -0.37
C GLN A 257 -6.72 20.64 -0.88
N LEU A 258 -6.86 21.95 -0.65
CA LEU A 258 -7.87 22.78 -1.28
C LEU A 258 -7.46 23.08 -2.73
N LYS A 259 -8.32 22.76 -3.70
CA LYS A 259 -8.07 23.00 -5.12
C LYS A 259 -8.77 24.26 -5.62
N GLU A 260 -10.02 24.41 -5.24
CA GLU A 260 -10.89 25.45 -5.79
C GLU A 260 -11.94 25.89 -4.78
N VAL A 261 -12.39 27.14 -4.92
CA VAL A 261 -13.51 27.71 -4.16
C VAL A 261 -14.34 28.56 -5.11
N PHE A 262 -15.64 28.28 -5.18
CA PHE A 262 -16.58 29.03 -6.01
C PHE A 262 -17.95 29.16 -5.34
N THR A 263 -18.75 30.11 -5.82
CA THR A 263 -20.13 30.28 -5.38
C THR A 263 -21.07 29.86 -6.49
N THR A 264 -22.11 29.09 -6.18
CA THR A 264 -23.06 28.58 -7.17
C THR A 264 -24.50 28.67 -6.69
N LYS A 265 -25.43 28.73 -7.64
CA LYS A 265 -26.87 28.55 -7.43
C LYS A 265 -27.40 27.25 -8.07
N GLY A 266 -26.49 26.42 -8.59
CA GLY A 266 -26.84 25.19 -9.32
C GLY A 266 -27.52 24.11 -8.47
N PHE A 267 -27.47 24.21 -7.14
CA PHE A 267 -28.17 23.28 -6.25
C PHE A 267 -29.67 23.59 -6.06
N GLY A 268 -30.22 24.58 -6.75
CA GLY A 268 -31.65 24.93 -6.68
C GLY A 268 -32.07 25.71 -5.42
N ASP A 269 -31.17 25.96 -4.47
CA ASP A 269 -31.41 26.77 -3.27
C ASP A 269 -30.70 28.14 -3.29
N GLN A 270 -30.70 28.85 -2.16
CA GLN A 270 -29.97 30.10 -2.01
C GLN A 270 -28.47 29.90 -2.32
N SER A 271 -27.81 30.96 -2.81
CA SER A 271 -26.38 30.93 -3.18
C SER A 271 -25.55 30.15 -2.16
N ALA A 272 -24.82 29.15 -2.63
CA ALA A 272 -23.98 28.27 -1.83
C ALA A 272 -22.51 28.52 -2.14
N LEU A 273 -21.65 28.35 -1.13
CA LEU A 273 -20.20 28.30 -1.31
C LEU A 273 -19.76 26.85 -1.42
N VAL A 274 -19.00 26.52 -2.45
CA VAL A 274 -18.43 25.18 -2.66
C VAL A 274 -16.91 25.28 -2.57
N LEU A 275 -16.33 24.42 -1.75
CA LEU A 275 -14.90 24.22 -1.64
C LEU A 275 -14.56 22.83 -2.19
N VAL A 276 -13.61 22.78 -3.12
CA VAL A 276 -13.17 21.56 -3.79
C VAL A 276 -11.86 21.09 -3.19
N TYR A 277 -11.83 19.85 -2.74
CA TYR A 277 -10.68 19.21 -2.12
C TYR A 277 -10.27 17.94 -2.87
N ASP A 278 -9.03 17.50 -2.65
CA ASP A 278 -8.61 16.16 -3.07
C ASP A 278 -9.54 15.07 -2.49
N TYR A 279 -9.94 14.13 -3.34
CA TYR A 279 -10.77 13.00 -2.92
C TYR A 279 -9.91 11.82 -2.46
N HIS A 280 -10.23 11.29 -1.29
CA HIS A 280 -9.56 10.12 -0.71
C HIS A 280 -10.59 9.00 -0.48
N PRO A 281 -10.71 8.01 -1.39
CA PRO A 281 -11.73 6.97 -1.31
C PRO A 281 -11.55 6.09 -0.06
N GLY A 282 -12.68 5.64 0.50
CA GLY A 282 -12.70 4.80 1.70
C GLY A 282 -12.24 5.50 2.99
N SER A 283 -12.10 6.82 2.97
CA SER A 283 -11.71 7.56 4.18
C SER A 283 -12.84 7.59 5.20
N GLN A 284 -12.48 7.44 6.47
CA GLN A 284 -13.40 7.56 7.60
C GLN A 284 -12.90 8.64 8.56
N THR A 285 -13.81 9.34 9.23
CA THR A 285 -13.42 10.31 10.25
C THR A 285 -12.85 9.59 11.48
N LEU A 286 -11.99 10.26 12.25
CA LEU A 286 -11.55 9.75 13.56
C LEU A 286 -12.75 9.44 14.45
N LEU A 287 -13.80 10.27 14.39
CA LEU A 287 -15.06 10.04 15.09
C LEU A 287 -15.67 8.68 14.72
N ALA A 288 -15.87 8.43 13.43
CA ALA A 288 -16.45 7.19 12.93
C ALA A 288 -15.60 5.97 13.33
N LYS A 289 -14.28 6.08 13.20
CA LYS A 289 -13.36 4.96 13.44
C LYS A 289 -13.21 4.57 14.92
N TYR A 290 -13.12 5.56 15.82
CA TYR A 290 -12.71 5.30 17.21
C TYR A 290 -13.77 5.60 18.27
N PHE A 291 -14.75 6.46 17.96
CA PHE A 291 -15.72 6.96 18.93
C PHE A 291 -17.16 6.49 18.66
N THR A 292 -17.42 5.90 17.51
CA THR A 292 -18.71 5.28 17.21
C THR A 292 -18.64 3.83 17.65
N PRO A 293 -19.60 3.34 18.46
CA PRO A 293 -19.62 1.92 18.83
C PRO A 293 -19.76 1.10 17.55
N THR A 294 -18.77 0.25 17.30
CA THR A 294 -18.88 -0.80 16.29
C THR A 294 -19.96 -1.75 16.78
N ASN A 295 -21.16 -1.68 16.21
CA ASN A 295 -22.04 -2.85 16.19
C ASN A 295 -21.23 -3.89 15.41
N GLU A 296 -20.63 -4.83 16.12
CA GLU A 296 -20.06 -5.99 15.47
C GLU A 296 -21.18 -6.64 14.67
N ASN A 297 -21.13 -6.48 13.35
CA ASN A 297 -21.86 -7.27 12.36
C ASN A 297 -21.31 -8.72 12.34
N SER A 298 -20.95 -9.27 13.50
CA SER A 298 -20.92 -10.70 13.71
C SER A 298 -22.38 -11.13 13.59
N GLY A 299 -22.73 -11.98 12.63
CA GLY A 299 -24.09 -12.50 12.39
C GLY A 299 -24.66 -13.35 13.54
N TYR A 300 -24.24 -13.08 14.78
CA TYR A 300 -24.67 -13.68 16.01
C TYR A 300 -25.32 -12.58 16.87
N THR A 301 -26.60 -12.34 16.62
CA THR A 301 -27.45 -11.67 17.61
C THR A 301 -27.51 -12.59 18.82
N ASP A 302 -26.85 -12.24 19.91
CA ASP A 302 -27.00 -12.93 21.20
C ASP A 302 -28.51 -12.96 21.55
N PRO A 303 -29.16 -14.15 21.58
CA PRO A 303 -30.60 -14.25 21.86
C PRO A 303 -30.99 -13.81 23.27
N PHE A 304 -30.02 -13.48 24.13
CA PHE A 304 -30.23 -13.14 25.55
C PHE A 304 -30.01 -11.65 25.87
N GLN A 305 -30.14 -10.75 24.89
CA GLN A 305 -30.11 -9.29 25.15
C GLN A 305 -31.32 -8.78 25.96
N GLY A 306 -32.33 -9.60 26.21
CA GLY A 306 -33.44 -9.32 27.12
C GLY A 306 -33.39 -10.21 28.36
N ASP A 307 -33.47 -9.57 29.53
CA ASP A 307 -33.57 -10.12 30.88
C ASP A 307 -32.28 -10.59 31.60
N ALA A 308 -32.02 -9.86 32.68
CA ALA A 308 -30.91 -10.02 33.60
C ALA A 308 -30.85 -11.42 34.22
N ARG A 309 -29.68 -12.07 34.17
CA ARG A 309 -29.41 -13.28 34.98
C ARG A 309 -29.18 -12.88 36.44
N PRO A 310 -29.92 -13.44 37.42
CA PRO A 310 -29.83 -13.00 38.81
C PRO A 310 -28.54 -13.40 39.57
N PHE A 311 -27.61 -14.18 38.99
CA PHE A 311 -26.48 -14.76 39.74
C PHE A 311 -25.16 -14.89 38.95
N SER A 312 -24.74 -13.85 38.21
CA SER A 312 -23.36 -13.78 37.70
C SER A 312 -22.55 -12.69 38.41
N HIS A 313 -22.10 -13.00 39.62
CA HIS A 313 -21.00 -12.27 40.26
C HIS A 313 -19.68 -12.78 39.66
N LYS A 314 -19.24 -12.20 38.54
CA LYS A 314 -17.83 -12.05 38.12
C LYS A 314 -17.76 -11.36 36.75
N SER A 315 -16.98 -10.28 36.69
CA SER A 315 -16.63 -9.44 35.54
C SER A 315 -17.63 -8.34 35.12
N ASN A 316 -17.87 -7.38 36.03
CA ASN A 316 -17.95 -5.97 35.63
C ASN A 316 -16.56 -5.50 35.15
N VAL A 317 -16.01 -6.11 34.10
CA VAL A 317 -14.99 -5.45 33.29
C VAL A 317 -15.71 -4.25 32.71
N GLN A 318 -15.28 -3.07 33.12
CA GLN A 318 -15.74 -1.76 32.67
C GLN A 318 -16.02 -1.82 31.17
N ARG A 319 -17.31 -1.91 30.79
CA ARG A 319 -17.72 -1.77 29.40
C ARG A 319 -17.43 -0.32 29.03
N ILE A 320 -16.24 -0.08 28.48
CA ILE A 320 -15.93 1.19 27.84
C ILE A 320 -16.90 1.27 26.65
N PRO A 321 -17.78 2.29 26.58
CA PRO A 321 -18.91 2.30 25.66
C PRO A 321 -18.52 2.23 24.17
N ASN A 322 -17.24 2.42 23.84
CA ASN A 322 -16.74 2.52 22.46
C ASN A 322 -15.71 1.44 22.05
N GLY A 323 -15.46 0.41 22.87
CA GLY A 323 -14.50 -0.67 22.56
C GLY A 323 -13.21 -0.65 23.40
N PRO A 324 -12.22 -1.53 23.12
CA PRO A 324 -10.97 -1.60 23.88
C PRO A 324 -10.15 -0.31 23.77
N LEU A 325 -9.24 -0.06 24.72
CA LEU A 325 -8.34 1.09 24.64
C LEU A 325 -7.44 1.01 23.41
N LEU A 326 -7.11 2.18 22.84
CA LEU A 326 -6.20 2.27 21.71
C LEU A 326 -4.78 1.93 22.16
N GLN A 327 -4.03 1.25 21.31
CA GLN A 327 -2.63 1.00 21.62
C GLN A 327 -1.87 2.32 21.60
N GLU A 328 -0.95 2.51 22.54
CA GLU A 328 -0.21 3.77 22.65
C GLU A 328 0.56 4.09 21.37
N THR A 329 1.09 3.07 20.69
CA THR A 329 1.77 3.20 19.38
C THR A 329 0.87 3.82 18.32
N GLU A 330 -0.43 3.48 18.31
CA GLU A 330 -1.40 4.06 17.37
C GLU A 330 -1.67 5.53 17.69
N ILE A 331 -1.80 5.88 18.97
CA ILE A 331 -1.96 7.27 19.42
C ILE A 331 -0.75 8.10 19.01
N TRP A 332 0.47 7.60 19.23
CA TRP A 332 1.70 8.27 18.81
C TRP A 332 1.79 8.44 17.29
N ALA A 333 1.40 7.42 16.51
CA ALA A 333 1.36 7.52 15.04
C ALA A 333 0.39 8.63 14.56
N ILE A 334 -0.75 8.80 15.24
CA ILE A 334 -1.69 9.90 14.97
C ILE A 334 -1.04 11.24 15.37
N ILE A 335 -0.45 11.34 16.56
CA ILE A 335 0.21 12.57 17.05
C ILE A 335 1.31 13.04 16.08
N MET A 336 2.19 12.14 15.64
CA MET A 336 3.28 12.50 14.71
C MET A 336 2.76 13.06 13.38
N GLN A 337 1.71 12.44 12.83
CA GLN A 337 1.08 12.90 11.58
C GLN A 337 0.35 14.24 11.74
N LEU A 338 -0.38 14.43 12.84
CA LEU A 338 -1.08 15.68 13.12
C LEU A 338 -0.11 16.83 13.42
N THR A 339 0.95 16.58 14.20
CA THR A 339 1.98 17.59 14.49
C THR A 339 2.78 17.97 13.24
N ALA A 340 3.09 17.03 12.35
CA ALA A 340 3.70 17.33 11.05
C ALA A 340 2.81 18.25 10.20
N GLY A 341 1.50 17.95 10.10
CA GLY A 341 0.54 18.80 9.37
C GLY A 341 0.35 20.17 10.02
N LEU A 342 0.20 20.26 11.34
CA LEU A 342 0.08 21.53 12.06
C LEU A 342 1.33 22.40 11.88
N ARG A 343 2.53 21.81 11.93
CA ARG A 343 3.77 22.54 11.66
C ARG A 343 3.75 23.18 10.28
N ALA A 344 3.34 22.45 9.25
CA ALA A 344 3.25 22.97 7.89
C ALA A 344 2.22 24.11 7.76
N ILE A 345 1.05 23.97 8.39
CA ILE A 345 0.00 25.00 8.43
C ILE A 345 0.54 26.28 9.12
N HIS A 346 1.14 26.14 10.29
CA HIS A 346 1.65 27.28 11.06
C HIS A 346 2.82 27.97 10.36
N GLN A 347 3.72 27.22 9.71
CA GLN A 347 4.82 27.76 8.90
C GLN A 347 4.33 28.53 7.68
N ALA A 348 3.18 28.17 7.13
CA ALA A 348 2.55 28.91 6.04
C ALA A 348 1.84 30.20 6.49
N GLY A 349 1.88 30.53 7.79
CA GLY A 349 1.17 31.70 8.35
C GLY A 349 -0.33 31.48 8.48
N LEU A 350 -0.78 30.23 8.51
CA LEU A 350 -2.19 29.84 8.65
C LEU A 350 -2.43 29.21 10.04
N ALA A 351 -3.70 28.99 10.37
CA ALA A 351 -4.12 28.22 11.54
C ALA A 351 -5.14 27.16 11.11
N CYS A 352 -5.17 26.02 11.78
CA CYS A 352 -6.09 24.93 11.48
C CYS A 352 -7.54 25.31 11.84
N ARG A 353 -7.73 25.98 12.98
CA ARG A 353 -8.99 26.51 13.56
C ARG A 353 -10.06 25.48 13.87
N THR A 354 -10.03 24.31 13.25
CA THR A 354 -11.03 23.26 13.43
C THR A 354 -10.33 21.91 13.53
N LEU A 355 -9.97 21.55 14.75
CA LEU A 355 -9.26 20.32 15.08
C LEU A 355 -10.14 19.46 15.99
N ASP A 356 -11.01 18.69 15.36
CA ASP A 356 -11.94 17.78 16.03
C ASP A 356 -12.02 16.42 15.30
N PRO A 357 -12.49 15.35 15.97
CA PRO A 357 -12.54 14.02 15.37
C PRO A 357 -13.38 13.90 14.09
N THR A 358 -14.30 14.83 13.82
CA THR A 358 -15.14 14.83 12.59
C THR A 358 -14.42 15.41 11.38
N LYS A 359 -13.37 16.22 11.61
CA LYS A 359 -12.60 16.91 10.56
C LYS A 359 -11.24 16.32 10.31
N ILE A 360 -10.92 15.20 10.95
CA ILE A 360 -9.71 14.43 10.68
C ILE A 360 -10.13 13.10 10.08
N ILE A 361 -9.61 12.81 8.89
CA ILE A 361 -9.90 11.57 8.17
C ILE A 361 -8.71 10.63 8.20
N ILE A 362 -9.01 9.34 8.19
CA ILE A 362 -8.03 8.26 8.08
C ILE A 362 -8.31 7.47 6.80
N THR A 363 -7.26 7.26 6.01
CA THR A 363 -7.24 6.34 4.87
C THR A 363 -6.16 5.30 5.14
N GLY A 364 -6.54 4.07 5.50
CA GLY A 364 -5.61 3.05 5.99
C GLY A 364 -4.92 3.49 7.29
N LYS A 365 -3.60 3.74 7.22
CA LYS A 365 -2.79 4.27 8.34
C LYS A 365 -2.49 5.78 8.25
N ARG A 366 -2.90 6.43 7.14
CA ARG A 366 -2.60 7.85 6.90
C ARG A 366 -3.69 8.74 7.46
N VAL A 367 -3.29 9.72 8.27
CA VAL A 367 -4.17 10.69 8.95
C VAL A 367 -4.08 12.03 8.23
N ARG A 368 -5.21 12.67 7.94
CA ARG A 368 -5.27 13.97 7.26
C ARG A 368 -6.27 14.92 7.88
N PHE A 369 -5.90 16.20 7.94
CA PHE A 369 -6.84 17.30 8.19
C PHE A 369 -7.72 17.50 6.95
N SER A 370 -9.04 17.44 7.14
CA SER A 370 -10.02 17.67 6.08
C SER A 370 -10.71 19.02 6.27
N PHE A 371 -11.22 19.58 5.17
CA PHE A 371 -12.06 20.78 5.19
C PHE A 371 -11.41 22.05 5.79
N LEU A 372 -10.08 22.18 5.64
CA LEU A 372 -9.35 23.38 6.06
C LEU A 372 -9.69 24.59 5.18
N GLY A 373 -9.58 25.79 5.75
CA GLY A 373 -9.91 27.05 5.08
C GLY A 373 -11.37 27.47 5.15
N ILE A 374 -12.29 26.59 5.57
CA ILE A 374 -13.72 26.95 5.76
C ILE A 374 -13.86 28.03 6.82
N SER A 375 -13.26 27.83 8.00
CA SER A 375 -13.34 28.78 9.12
C SER A 375 -12.73 30.14 8.76
N ASP A 376 -11.69 30.17 7.92
CA ASP A 376 -11.06 31.41 7.45
C ASP A 376 -11.95 32.21 6.49
N ILE A 377 -12.84 31.54 5.74
CA ILE A 377 -13.79 32.21 4.84
C ILE A 377 -15.06 32.60 5.59
N VAL A 378 -15.60 31.69 6.42
CA VAL A 378 -16.88 31.90 7.13
C VAL A 378 -16.76 33.00 8.17
N TYR A 379 -15.66 33.01 8.93
CA TYR A 379 -15.42 34.01 9.97
C TYR A 379 -14.44 35.09 9.52
N PHE A 380 -14.36 35.35 8.22
CA PHE A 380 -13.48 36.39 7.69
C PHE A 380 -13.97 37.78 8.09
N ASP A 381 -13.16 38.52 8.82
CA ASP A 381 -13.43 39.93 9.14
C ASP A 381 -12.54 40.86 8.30
N PRO A 382 -13.11 41.63 7.34
CA PRO A 382 -12.35 42.55 6.50
C PRO A 382 -11.77 43.76 7.25
N ASN A 383 -12.24 44.05 8.47
CA ASN A 383 -11.83 45.19 9.29
C ASN A 383 -10.84 44.80 10.40
N GLN A 384 -10.37 43.56 10.43
CA GLN A 384 -9.48 43.07 11.47
C GLN A 384 -8.10 43.75 11.41
N THR A 385 -7.86 44.69 12.33
CA THR A 385 -6.65 45.53 12.35
C THR A 385 -5.35 44.75 12.60
N ASN A 386 -5.39 43.67 13.39
CA ASN A 386 -4.21 42.90 13.82
C ASN A 386 -4.29 41.43 13.39
N GLN A 387 -4.33 41.18 12.07
CA GLN A 387 -4.44 39.83 11.50
C GLN A 387 -3.34 38.87 12.00
N MET A 388 -2.09 39.34 12.14
CA MET A 388 -0.98 38.52 12.63
C MET A 388 -1.18 38.05 14.07
N ASN A 389 -1.71 38.91 14.94
CA ASN A 389 -1.97 38.53 16.33
C ASN A 389 -3.15 37.55 16.43
N ALA A 390 -4.17 37.74 15.59
CA ALA A 390 -5.31 36.84 15.50
C ALA A 390 -4.89 35.43 15.06
N ILE A 391 -4.08 35.32 14.00
CA ILE A 391 -3.53 34.04 13.54
C ILE A 391 -2.74 33.37 14.67
N SER A 392 -1.87 34.10 15.36
CA SER A 392 -1.08 33.52 16.45
C SER A 392 -1.95 33.05 17.63
N ASN A 393 -3.08 33.71 17.92
CA ASN A 393 -4.05 33.21 18.90
C ASN A 393 -4.72 31.92 18.42
N TYR A 394 -5.16 31.86 17.15
CA TYR A 394 -5.72 30.64 16.56
C TYR A 394 -4.71 29.47 16.57
N GLN A 395 -3.42 29.75 16.37
CA GLN A 395 -2.37 28.74 16.48
C GLN A 395 -2.20 28.22 17.93
N GLN A 396 -2.42 29.05 18.95
CA GLN A 396 -2.46 28.57 20.35
C GLN A 396 -3.68 27.69 20.62
N GLU A 397 -4.84 28.06 20.05
CA GLU A 397 -6.07 27.27 20.14
C GLU A 397 -5.93 25.91 19.44
N ASP A 398 -5.20 25.84 18.31
CA ASP A 398 -4.89 24.59 17.61
C ASP A 398 -4.14 23.61 18.52
N LEU A 399 -3.14 24.10 19.28
CA LEU A 399 -2.35 23.27 20.21
C LEU A 399 -3.21 22.76 21.38
N THR A 400 -4.06 23.62 21.93
CA THR A 400 -5.00 23.20 22.98
C THR A 400 -6.02 22.19 22.46
N SER A 401 -6.51 22.39 21.23
CA SER A 401 -7.43 21.46 20.57
C SER A 401 -6.75 20.11 20.31
N LEU A 402 -5.46 20.11 19.96
CA LEU A 402 -4.67 18.88 19.81
C LEU A 402 -4.58 18.13 21.14
N GLY A 403 -4.33 18.83 22.26
CA GLY A 403 -4.33 18.22 23.60
C GLY A 403 -5.68 17.58 23.95
N LYS A 404 -6.78 18.29 23.67
CA LYS A 404 -8.14 17.76 23.85
C LYS A 404 -8.39 16.52 22.98
N LEU A 405 -8.02 16.56 21.70
CA LEU A 405 -8.19 15.42 20.79
C LEU A 405 -7.40 14.19 21.27
N VAL A 406 -6.15 14.36 21.67
CA VAL A 406 -5.32 13.26 22.17
C VAL A 406 -5.89 12.67 23.47
N LEU A 407 -6.39 13.52 24.37
CA LEU A 407 -7.10 13.08 25.57
C LEU A 407 -8.38 12.29 25.23
N ALA A 408 -9.15 12.75 24.25
CA ALA A 408 -10.34 12.04 23.76
C ALA A 408 -9.98 10.66 23.20
N LEU A 409 -8.91 10.56 22.40
CA LEU A 409 -8.41 9.30 21.84
C LEU A 409 -7.93 8.34 22.94
N ALA A 410 -7.14 8.82 23.90
CA ALA A 410 -6.62 7.99 24.99
C ALA A 410 -7.75 7.43 25.88
N CYS A 411 -8.80 8.22 26.13
CA CYS A 411 -9.99 7.78 26.87
C CYS A 411 -11.02 7.04 25.98
N ARG A 412 -10.82 7.02 24.66
CA ARG A 412 -11.79 6.55 23.65
C ARG A 412 -13.21 7.11 23.86
N CYS A 413 -13.30 8.36 24.34
CA CYS A 413 -14.55 8.99 24.73
C CYS A 413 -14.50 10.48 24.41
N TYR A 414 -15.42 10.96 23.55
CA TYR A 414 -15.44 12.38 23.21
C TYR A 414 -15.82 13.27 24.40
N GLN A 415 -16.60 12.76 25.36
CA GLN A 415 -16.98 13.52 26.55
C GLN A 415 -15.83 13.72 27.56
N SER A 416 -14.66 13.08 27.37
CA SER A 416 -13.53 13.22 28.30
C SER A 416 -12.90 14.62 28.29
N VAL A 417 -13.18 15.42 27.26
CA VAL A 417 -12.60 16.76 27.09
C VAL A 417 -13.43 17.88 27.71
N HIS A 418 -14.59 17.58 28.29
CA HIS A 418 -15.38 18.58 29.02
C HIS A 418 -14.65 19.00 30.29
N GLU A 419 -14.71 20.30 30.63
CA GLU A 419 -13.91 20.92 31.69
C GLU A 419 -14.06 20.25 33.05
N ASP A 420 -15.27 19.77 33.37
CA ASP A 420 -15.60 19.02 34.59
C ASP A 420 -14.92 17.64 34.66
N LYS A 421 -14.61 17.04 33.51
CA LYS A 421 -14.08 15.66 33.39
C LYS A 421 -12.59 15.59 33.06
N ILE A 422 -11.93 16.71 32.71
CA ILE A 422 -10.52 16.71 32.30
C ILE A 422 -9.62 16.11 33.39
N GLN A 423 -9.82 16.44 34.66
CA GLN A 423 -8.97 15.94 35.75
C GLN A 423 -9.08 14.40 35.91
N SER A 424 -10.30 13.87 35.94
CA SER A 424 -10.55 12.42 36.01
C SER A 424 -10.02 11.70 34.77
N SER A 425 -10.18 12.31 33.60
CA SER A 425 -9.65 11.78 32.33
C SER A 425 -8.12 11.75 32.34
N MET A 426 -7.46 12.73 32.94
CA MET A 426 -6.00 12.68 33.09
C MET A 426 -5.52 11.64 34.09
N GLN A 427 -6.26 11.38 35.17
CA GLN A 427 -5.97 10.25 36.06
C GLN A 427 -6.13 8.93 35.31
N TYR A 428 -7.15 8.82 34.45
CA TYR A 428 -7.34 7.67 33.58
C TYR A 428 -6.16 7.44 32.63
N VAL A 429 -5.65 8.49 32.00
CA VAL A 429 -4.44 8.40 31.15
C VAL A 429 -3.24 7.93 31.97
N THR A 430 -3.04 8.50 33.17
CA THR A 430 -1.90 8.16 34.05
C THR A 430 -1.88 6.68 34.46
N ARG A 431 -3.05 6.04 34.54
CA ARG A 431 -3.17 4.62 34.93
C ARG A 431 -2.91 3.66 33.77
N ASN A 432 -3.18 4.07 32.52
CA ASN A 432 -3.23 3.17 31.37
C ASN A 432 -2.14 3.41 30.32
N TYR A 433 -1.46 4.56 30.34
CA TYR A 433 -0.47 4.94 29.34
C TYR A 433 0.82 5.47 29.98
N SER A 434 1.87 5.61 29.16
CA SER A 434 3.16 6.12 29.59
C SER A 434 3.09 7.55 30.15
N SER A 435 4.09 7.88 30.98
CA SER A 435 4.30 9.25 31.45
C SER A 435 4.54 10.23 30.30
N ASP A 436 5.13 9.79 29.19
CA ASP A 436 5.40 10.64 28.02
C ASP A 436 4.10 11.15 27.41
N LEU A 437 3.12 10.26 27.22
CA LEU A 437 1.81 10.63 26.66
C LEU A 437 1.09 11.58 27.60
N LYS A 438 1.11 11.29 28.91
CA LYS A 438 0.56 12.17 29.94
C LYS A 438 1.20 13.57 29.88
N ASN A 439 2.53 13.64 29.82
CA ASN A 439 3.28 14.89 29.81
C ASN A 439 3.00 15.72 28.55
N LEU A 440 2.87 15.08 27.39
CA LEU A 440 2.47 15.74 26.15
C LEU A 440 1.06 16.35 26.28
N ILE A 441 0.08 15.57 26.74
CA ILE A 441 -1.29 16.07 26.90
C ILE A 441 -1.32 17.23 27.90
N LEU A 442 -0.62 17.10 29.03
CA LEU A 442 -0.53 18.16 30.03
C LEU A 442 0.08 19.43 29.45
N TYR A 443 1.17 19.33 28.69
CA TYR A 443 1.81 20.46 28.03
C TYR A 443 0.86 21.16 27.03
N LEU A 444 0.09 20.38 26.25
CA LEU A 444 -0.87 20.90 25.29
C LEU A 444 -2.13 21.52 25.94
N LEU A 445 -2.53 21.05 27.13
CA LEU A 445 -3.69 21.61 27.84
C LEU A 445 -3.32 22.79 28.76
N THR A 446 -2.07 22.88 29.20
CA THR A 446 -1.62 23.98 30.09
C THR A 446 -1.49 25.27 29.30
N THR A 447 -2.22 26.30 29.72
CA THR A 447 -2.08 27.65 29.18
C THR A 447 -0.90 28.33 29.88
N THR A 448 0.20 28.53 29.15
CA THR A 448 1.41 29.20 29.65
C THR A 448 1.43 30.68 29.24
N ALA A 449 2.09 31.53 30.02
CA ALA A 449 2.31 32.93 29.67
C ALA A 449 3.18 33.10 28.40
N THR A 450 4.07 32.14 28.14
CA THR A 450 4.85 32.03 26.91
C THR A 450 4.01 31.39 25.81
N ARG A 451 4.01 31.99 24.61
CA ARG A 451 3.36 31.38 23.43
C ARG A 451 4.09 30.11 23.02
N ARG A 452 3.33 29.04 22.83
CA ARG A 452 3.84 27.72 22.43
C ARG A 452 3.93 27.63 20.91
N CYS A 453 4.90 26.89 20.40
CA CYS A 453 5.01 26.55 18.99
C CYS A 453 4.92 25.03 18.81
N VAL A 454 4.44 24.56 17.65
CA VAL A 454 4.43 23.12 17.32
C VAL A 454 5.83 22.52 17.40
N THR A 455 6.87 23.30 17.08
CA THR A 455 8.28 22.85 17.18
C THR A 455 8.72 22.57 18.60
N ASP A 456 8.07 23.14 19.60
CA ASP A 456 8.41 22.94 21.02
C ASP A 456 8.03 21.53 21.50
N LEU A 457 7.17 20.83 20.74
CA LEU A 457 6.83 19.43 20.98
C LEU A 457 7.95 18.46 20.55
N MET A 458 8.90 18.91 19.74
CA MET A 458 9.94 18.06 19.15
C MET A 458 10.73 17.23 20.18
N PRO A 459 11.12 17.76 21.35
CA PRO A 459 11.80 16.94 22.37
C PRO A 459 10.95 15.77 22.89
N MET A 460 9.62 15.88 22.86
CA MET A 460 8.71 14.82 23.35
C MET A 460 8.41 13.76 22.27
N ILE A 461 8.49 14.12 20.98
CA ILE A 461 8.12 13.24 19.87
C ILE A 461 9.29 12.81 18.96
N GLY A 462 10.46 13.47 19.09
CA GLY A 462 11.58 13.37 18.16
C GLY A 462 12.10 11.96 17.96
N ALA A 463 12.33 11.20 19.04
CA ALA A 463 12.81 9.83 18.94
C ALA A 463 11.80 8.89 18.25
N ARG A 464 10.49 9.17 18.37
CA ARG A 464 9.42 8.34 17.81
C ARG A 464 9.33 8.51 16.28
N PHE A 465 9.83 9.61 15.73
CA PHE A 465 9.91 9.79 14.28
C PHE A 465 10.81 8.76 13.59
N TYR A 466 11.82 8.19 14.27
CA TYR A 466 12.64 7.12 13.69
C TYR A 466 11.81 5.86 13.41
N THR A 467 10.94 5.47 14.35
CA THR A 467 10.02 4.34 14.14
C THR A 467 9.03 4.61 13.02
N GLN A 468 8.53 5.85 12.91
CA GLN A 468 7.62 6.23 11.84
C GLN A 468 8.32 6.25 10.47
N LEU A 469 9.57 6.71 10.41
CA LEU A 469 10.37 6.75 9.19
C LEU A 469 10.69 5.32 8.72
N ASP A 470 11.13 4.45 9.63
CA ASP A 470 11.40 3.04 9.34
C ASP A 470 10.15 2.30 8.83
N ALA A 471 9.00 2.54 9.47
CA ALA A 471 7.72 1.98 9.02
C ALA A 471 7.30 2.50 7.63
N LEU A 472 7.63 3.75 7.29
CA LEU A 472 7.36 4.31 5.95
C LEU A 472 8.32 3.74 4.90
N GLN A 473 9.61 3.62 5.20
CA GLN A 473 10.61 3.02 4.29
C GLN A 473 10.26 1.56 4.01
N THR A 474 9.95 0.80 5.05
CA THR A 474 9.44 -0.57 4.94
C THR A 474 8.19 -0.66 4.05
N GLN A 475 7.28 0.32 4.16
CA GLN A 475 6.10 0.36 3.30
C GLN A 475 6.46 0.68 1.84
N CYS A 476 7.42 1.57 1.59
CA CYS A 476 7.92 1.87 0.25
C CYS A 476 8.55 0.61 -0.38
N ASP A 477 9.44 -0.09 0.32
CA ASP A 477 10.09 -1.31 -0.17
C ASP A 477 9.05 -2.37 -0.57
N LYS A 478 8.02 -2.57 0.27
CA LYS A 478 6.91 -3.47 -0.05
C LYS A 478 6.14 -3.04 -1.31
N GLN A 479 5.86 -1.75 -1.45
CA GLN A 479 5.15 -1.23 -2.62
C GLN A 479 5.99 -1.33 -3.89
N GLU A 480 7.30 -1.12 -3.81
CA GLU A 480 8.24 -1.28 -4.92
C GLU A 480 8.34 -2.75 -5.37
N ASP A 481 8.38 -3.70 -4.42
CA ASP A 481 8.37 -5.13 -4.70
C ASP A 481 7.10 -5.57 -5.46
N GLU A 482 5.92 -5.15 -4.98
CA GLU A 482 4.66 -5.47 -5.67
C GLU A 482 4.53 -4.75 -7.02
N LEU A 483 5.03 -3.51 -7.14
CA LEU A 483 5.05 -2.79 -8.41
C LEU A 483 5.95 -3.49 -9.44
N ALA A 484 7.09 -4.05 -9.01
CA ALA A 484 8.00 -4.77 -9.88
C ALA A 484 7.34 -6.06 -10.44
N LYS A 485 6.59 -6.80 -9.61
CA LYS A 485 5.79 -7.95 -10.06
C LYS A 485 4.72 -7.56 -11.07
N GLU A 486 3.95 -6.50 -10.80
CA GLU A 486 2.91 -6.03 -11.71
C GLU A 486 3.47 -5.49 -13.04
N LEU A 487 4.67 -4.89 -13.03
CA LEU A 487 5.38 -4.49 -14.24
C LEU A 487 5.76 -5.71 -15.09
N GLU A 488 6.27 -6.77 -14.47
CA GLU A 488 6.58 -8.04 -15.13
C GLU A 488 5.32 -8.70 -15.69
N ASN A 489 4.26 -8.82 -14.89
CA ASN A 489 2.96 -9.34 -15.34
C ASN A 489 2.43 -8.55 -16.55
N GLY A 490 2.58 -7.22 -16.55
CA GLY A 490 2.22 -6.38 -17.70
C GLY A 490 3.05 -6.66 -18.96
N ARG A 491 4.34 -7.01 -18.82
CA ARG A 491 5.20 -7.42 -19.95
C ARG A 491 4.80 -8.79 -20.49
N LEU A 492 4.60 -9.76 -19.61
CA LEU A 492 4.18 -11.11 -19.99
C LEU A 492 2.80 -11.09 -20.64
N TYR A 493 1.87 -10.26 -20.16
CA TYR A 493 0.59 -10.04 -20.81
C TYR A 493 0.77 -9.56 -22.26
N ARG A 494 1.63 -8.57 -22.51
CA ARG A 494 1.93 -8.11 -23.88
C ARG A 494 2.55 -9.20 -24.75
N MET A 495 3.38 -10.07 -24.16
CA MET A 495 3.97 -11.22 -24.86
C MET A 495 2.90 -12.22 -25.29
N LEU A 496 1.98 -12.56 -24.36
CA LEU A 496 0.83 -13.43 -24.62
C LEU A 496 -0.08 -12.87 -25.70
N VAL A 497 -0.33 -11.55 -25.69
CA VAL A 497 -1.12 -10.88 -26.74
C VAL A 497 -0.45 -11.05 -28.11
N LYS A 498 0.86 -10.81 -28.23
CA LYS A 498 1.58 -10.99 -29.50
C LYS A 498 1.50 -12.44 -29.99
N LEU A 499 1.78 -13.40 -29.11
CA LEU A 499 1.67 -14.84 -29.42
C LEU A 499 0.24 -15.19 -29.86
N GLY A 500 -0.78 -14.69 -29.16
CA GLY A 500 -2.19 -14.90 -29.50
C GLY A 500 -2.61 -14.27 -30.83
N CYS A 501 -2.02 -13.14 -31.24
CA CYS A 501 -2.30 -12.52 -32.54
C CYS A 501 -1.70 -13.29 -33.73
N ILE A 502 -0.62 -14.05 -33.50
CA ILE A 502 0.14 -14.78 -34.53
C ILE A 502 -0.33 -16.23 -34.65
N ASN A 503 -0.51 -16.91 -33.51
CA ASN A 503 -0.82 -18.34 -33.46
C ASN A 503 -2.24 -18.63 -33.97
N GLU A 504 -2.39 -19.72 -34.73
CA GLU A 504 -3.67 -20.25 -35.25
C GLU A 504 -4.51 -19.21 -36.00
N ARG A 505 -3.85 -18.29 -36.71
CA ARG A 505 -4.54 -17.36 -37.59
C ARG A 505 -5.03 -18.13 -38.82
N PRO A 506 -6.33 -18.10 -39.16
CA PRO A 506 -6.87 -18.90 -40.26
C PRO A 506 -6.28 -18.55 -41.64
N GLU A 507 -6.09 -17.26 -41.90
CA GLU A 507 -5.49 -16.75 -43.12
C GLU A 507 -4.85 -15.38 -42.86
N PHE A 508 -3.77 -15.08 -43.56
CA PHE A 508 -3.22 -13.73 -43.62
C PHE A 508 -2.65 -13.46 -44.99
N ASN A 509 -3.04 -12.33 -45.60
CA ASN A 509 -2.55 -11.92 -46.92
C ASN A 509 -2.66 -13.03 -48.00
N LEU A 510 -3.80 -13.73 -48.04
CA LEU A 510 -4.10 -14.87 -48.91
C LEU A 510 -3.25 -16.13 -48.65
N ASP A 511 -2.46 -16.16 -47.58
CA ASP A 511 -1.77 -17.35 -47.10
C ASP A 511 -2.60 -18.06 -46.02
N ALA A 512 -3.23 -19.18 -46.40
CA ALA A 512 -3.96 -20.07 -45.50
C ALA A 512 -3.04 -20.93 -44.62
N THR A 513 -1.73 -20.92 -44.86
CA THR A 513 -0.70 -21.67 -44.12
C THR A 513 0.17 -20.77 -43.24
N TRP A 514 -0.27 -19.54 -42.98
CA TRP A 514 0.46 -18.53 -42.21
C TRP A 514 1.06 -19.08 -40.90
N SER A 515 0.28 -19.83 -40.12
CA SER A 515 0.73 -20.38 -38.85
C SER A 515 1.53 -21.69 -38.96
N GLU A 516 1.63 -22.28 -40.15
CA GLU A 516 2.27 -23.59 -40.38
C GLU A 516 3.67 -23.49 -41.00
N THR A 517 4.18 -22.28 -41.26
CA THR A 517 5.43 -22.09 -42.02
C THR A 517 6.51 -21.33 -41.25
N GLY A 518 7.77 -21.77 -41.42
CA GLY A 518 8.98 -21.08 -40.95
C GLY A 518 8.95 -20.67 -39.47
N ASP A 519 9.23 -19.39 -39.21
CA ASP A 519 9.28 -18.78 -37.88
C ASP A 519 7.96 -18.93 -37.09
N ARG A 520 6.82 -18.88 -37.78
CA ARG A 520 5.48 -19.01 -37.16
C ARG A 520 5.24 -20.43 -36.67
N TYR A 521 5.74 -21.43 -37.40
CA TYR A 521 5.70 -22.82 -36.96
C TYR A 521 6.49 -23.02 -35.66
N MET A 522 7.65 -22.38 -35.51
CA MET A 522 8.41 -22.41 -34.25
C MET A 522 7.61 -21.82 -33.08
N LEU A 523 6.90 -20.72 -33.30
CA LEU A 523 6.02 -20.09 -32.31
C LEU A 523 4.81 -20.96 -31.96
N LYS A 524 4.27 -21.69 -32.94
CA LYS A 524 3.20 -22.67 -32.73
C LYS A 524 3.66 -23.82 -31.83
N LEU A 525 4.85 -24.38 -32.08
CA LEU A 525 5.42 -25.42 -31.22
C LEU A 525 5.77 -24.87 -29.82
N PHE A 526 6.27 -23.64 -29.75
CA PHE A 526 6.54 -22.99 -28.46
C PHE A 526 5.26 -22.79 -27.63
N ARG A 527 4.14 -22.45 -28.27
CA ARG A 527 2.83 -22.41 -27.60
C ARG A 527 2.45 -23.79 -27.06
N ASP A 528 2.63 -24.85 -27.84
CA ASP A 528 2.32 -26.21 -27.38
C ASP A 528 3.20 -26.59 -26.17
N TYR A 529 4.48 -26.22 -26.19
CA TYR A 529 5.40 -26.36 -25.06
C TYR A 529 5.01 -25.54 -23.81
N LEU A 530 4.35 -24.39 -23.98
CA LEU A 530 3.88 -23.55 -22.88
C LEU A 530 2.57 -24.04 -22.26
N PHE A 531 1.57 -24.36 -23.08
CA PHE A 531 0.18 -24.51 -22.62
C PHE A 531 -0.38 -25.92 -22.77
N HIS A 532 0.23 -26.76 -23.60
CA HIS A 532 -0.31 -28.08 -23.96
C HIS A 532 0.58 -29.23 -23.47
N MET A 533 1.38 -28.99 -22.44
CA MET A 533 2.18 -30.03 -21.81
C MET A 533 1.29 -31.10 -21.16
N ILE A 534 1.76 -32.34 -21.20
CA ILE A 534 1.11 -33.50 -20.59
C ILE A 534 2.08 -34.22 -19.66
N THR A 535 1.53 -34.84 -18.61
CA THR A 535 2.29 -35.74 -17.73
C THR A 535 2.55 -37.08 -18.40
N GLU A 536 3.41 -37.91 -17.81
CA GLU A 536 3.68 -39.28 -18.29
C GLU A 536 2.40 -40.13 -18.41
N ASP A 537 1.41 -39.89 -17.56
CA ASP A 537 0.09 -40.54 -17.59
C ASP A 537 -0.88 -39.94 -18.63
N GLY A 538 -0.43 -39.01 -19.46
CA GLY A 538 -1.23 -38.37 -20.51
C GLY A 538 -2.23 -37.31 -20.01
N ARG A 539 -2.13 -36.87 -18.75
CA ARG A 539 -3.00 -35.81 -18.20
C ARG A 539 -2.42 -34.44 -18.53
N PRO A 540 -3.25 -33.40 -18.76
CA PRO A 540 -2.76 -32.03 -18.93
C PRO A 540 -1.92 -31.59 -17.72
N TRP A 541 -0.75 -31.03 -17.99
CA TRP A 541 0.13 -30.45 -16.98
C TRP A 541 0.05 -28.93 -17.04
N LEU A 542 -0.58 -28.34 -16.02
CA LEU A 542 -0.78 -26.90 -15.89
C LEU A 542 0.08 -26.38 -14.73
N ASP A 543 1.30 -25.95 -15.04
CA ASP A 543 2.18 -25.30 -14.08
C ASP A 543 2.39 -23.83 -14.45
N HIS A 544 1.93 -22.95 -13.58
CA HIS A 544 2.05 -21.52 -13.77
C HIS A 544 3.50 -21.04 -13.67
N ALA A 545 4.32 -21.68 -12.82
CA ALA A 545 5.73 -21.30 -12.66
C ALA A 545 6.51 -21.56 -13.96
N HIS A 546 6.24 -22.67 -14.63
CA HIS A 546 6.79 -23.00 -15.95
C HIS A 546 6.43 -21.94 -17.00
N ILE A 547 5.15 -21.58 -17.09
CA ILE A 547 4.67 -20.59 -18.05
C ILE A 547 5.38 -19.25 -17.83
N LEU A 548 5.41 -18.76 -16.58
CA LEU A 548 6.07 -17.50 -16.23
C LEU A 548 7.56 -17.53 -16.56
N GLN A 549 8.26 -18.59 -16.16
CA GLN A 549 9.69 -18.73 -16.40
C GLN A 549 10.02 -18.74 -17.90
N CYS A 550 9.25 -19.47 -18.70
CA CYS A 550 9.46 -19.55 -20.15
C CYS A 550 9.13 -18.22 -20.85
N LEU A 551 8.06 -17.53 -20.45
CA LEU A 551 7.73 -16.22 -20.99
C LEU A 551 8.77 -15.15 -20.60
N ASN A 552 9.31 -15.22 -19.38
CA ASN A 552 10.39 -14.34 -18.95
C ASN A 552 11.67 -14.55 -19.76
N LYS A 553 12.03 -15.81 -20.03
CA LYS A 553 13.17 -16.15 -20.89
C LYS A 553 12.95 -15.69 -22.33
N LEU A 554 11.74 -15.85 -22.86
CA LEU A 554 11.35 -15.36 -24.19
C LEU A 554 11.46 -13.84 -24.25
N ASP A 555 10.87 -13.11 -23.30
CA ASP A 555 10.90 -11.65 -23.29
C ASP A 555 12.31 -11.08 -23.10
N ALA A 556 13.15 -11.76 -22.31
CA ALA A 556 14.56 -11.43 -22.19
C ALA A 556 15.38 -11.76 -23.45
N GLY A 557 14.94 -12.74 -24.24
CA GLY A 557 15.72 -13.27 -25.36
C GLY A 557 16.98 -13.97 -24.89
N THR A 558 16.87 -14.90 -23.93
CA THR A 558 18.04 -15.59 -23.39
C THR A 558 18.67 -16.55 -24.42
N THR A 559 19.95 -16.85 -24.24
CA THR A 559 20.67 -17.85 -25.05
C THR A 559 20.41 -19.29 -24.61
N GLU A 560 19.55 -19.49 -23.61
CA GLU A 560 19.12 -20.81 -23.16
C GLU A 560 18.35 -21.52 -24.27
N LYS A 561 18.60 -22.81 -24.43
CA LYS A 561 17.95 -23.65 -25.44
C LYS A 561 16.69 -24.30 -24.88
N VAL A 562 15.66 -24.37 -25.70
CA VAL A 562 14.41 -25.09 -25.44
C VAL A 562 14.19 -26.12 -26.55
N ASN A 563 13.66 -27.28 -26.16
CA ASN A 563 13.34 -28.37 -27.07
C ASN A 563 11.85 -28.31 -27.42
N LEU A 564 11.55 -28.11 -28.70
CA LEU A 564 10.20 -28.01 -29.23
C LEU A 564 9.90 -29.26 -30.06
N MET A 565 8.91 -30.05 -29.63
CA MET A 565 8.52 -31.29 -30.28
C MET A 565 7.31 -31.05 -31.19
N SER A 566 7.32 -31.61 -32.40
CA SER A 566 6.16 -31.64 -33.27
C SER A 566 5.06 -32.53 -32.69
N ARG A 567 3.80 -32.26 -33.06
CA ARG A 567 2.62 -32.99 -32.52
C ARG A 567 2.58 -34.48 -32.90
N ASP A 568 3.24 -34.84 -33.99
CA ASP A 568 3.40 -36.24 -34.41
C ASP A 568 4.58 -36.95 -33.70
N GLU A 569 5.28 -36.22 -32.82
CA GLU A 569 6.45 -36.68 -32.06
C GLU A 569 7.64 -37.14 -32.93
N GLN A 570 7.60 -36.86 -34.23
CA GLN A 570 8.63 -37.30 -35.17
C GLN A 570 9.82 -36.34 -35.26
N SER A 571 9.61 -35.06 -34.93
CA SER A 571 10.62 -34.01 -35.08
C SER A 571 10.81 -33.23 -33.77
N VAL A 572 12.07 -32.97 -33.43
CA VAL A 572 12.45 -32.11 -32.31
C VAL A 572 13.34 -30.99 -32.83
N LEU A 573 12.93 -29.75 -32.57
CA LEU A 573 13.70 -28.54 -32.85
C LEU A 573 14.33 -28.05 -31.55
N VAL A 574 15.62 -27.74 -31.59
CA VAL A 574 16.35 -27.14 -30.46
C VAL A 574 16.66 -25.70 -30.83
N VAL A 575 15.98 -24.76 -30.18
CA VAL A 575 16.08 -23.33 -30.47
C VAL A 575 16.38 -22.56 -29.20
N THR A 576 16.98 -21.37 -29.33
CA THR A 576 17.19 -20.46 -28.21
C THR A 576 15.98 -19.55 -28.00
N TYR A 577 15.78 -19.05 -26.78
CA TYR A 577 14.76 -18.04 -26.52
C TYR A 577 15.02 -16.73 -27.28
N ALA A 578 16.28 -16.40 -27.58
CA ALA A 578 16.66 -15.29 -28.45
C ALA A 578 16.13 -15.45 -29.89
N GLU A 579 16.28 -16.64 -30.48
CA GLU A 579 15.73 -16.95 -31.81
C GLU A 579 14.20 -16.91 -31.81
N LEU A 580 13.56 -17.47 -30.78
CA LEU A 580 12.10 -17.41 -30.63
C LEU A 580 11.59 -15.97 -30.48
N LYS A 581 12.31 -15.12 -29.75
CA LYS A 581 11.97 -13.70 -29.61
C LYS A 581 12.06 -12.99 -30.96
N HIS A 582 13.12 -13.26 -31.73
CA HIS A 582 13.28 -12.71 -33.07
C HIS A 582 12.12 -13.13 -33.99
N CYS A 583 11.78 -14.43 -34.00
CA CYS A 583 10.64 -14.97 -34.74
C CYS A 583 9.33 -14.25 -34.39
N LEU A 584 9.11 -14.02 -33.09
CA LEU A 584 7.91 -13.34 -32.59
C LEU A 584 7.85 -11.87 -33.04
N GLU A 585 8.95 -11.12 -32.87
CA GLU A 585 9.01 -9.70 -33.22
C GLU A 585 8.84 -9.49 -34.72
N GLN A 586 9.50 -10.32 -35.54
CA GLN A 586 9.37 -10.27 -36.99
C GLN A 586 7.94 -10.63 -37.44
N SER A 587 7.39 -11.74 -36.94
CA SER A 587 6.03 -12.17 -37.29
C SER A 587 4.99 -11.13 -36.86
N PHE A 588 5.16 -10.50 -35.69
CA PHE A 588 4.26 -9.43 -35.25
C PHE A 588 4.40 -8.17 -36.08
N ALA A 589 5.64 -7.80 -36.47
CA ALA A 589 5.90 -6.64 -37.31
C ALA A 589 5.20 -6.76 -38.68
N GLU A 590 5.25 -7.94 -39.29
CA GLU A 590 4.55 -8.24 -40.55
C GLU A 590 3.03 -8.09 -40.45
N LEU A 591 2.44 -8.38 -39.28
CA LEU A 591 1.03 -8.14 -39.04
C LEU A 591 0.71 -6.64 -38.95
N THR A 592 1.57 -5.87 -38.28
CA THR A 592 1.35 -4.44 -38.08
C THR A 592 1.70 -3.58 -39.28
N SER A 593 2.61 -4.01 -40.15
CA SER A 593 3.00 -3.25 -41.36
C SER A 593 1.94 -3.29 -42.47
N ASN A 594 0.95 -4.16 -42.35
CA ASN A 594 -0.14 -4.34 -43.31
C ASN A 594 -1.51 -3.87 -42.77
N VAL A 595 -1.51 -3.15 -41.63
CA VAL A 595 -2.65 -2.38 -41.10
C VAL A 595 -2.37 -0.90 -41.38
#